data_AF-A0A958U8I9-F1
#
_entry.id   AF-A0A958U8I9-F1
#
_cell.length_a   1.000
_cell.length_b   1.000
_cell.length_c   1.000
_cell.angle_alpha   90.00
_cell.angle_beta   90.00
_cell.angle_gamma   90.00
#
_symmetry.space_group_name_H-M   'P 1'
#
loop_
_entity.id
_entity.type
_entity.pdbx_description
1 polymer ?
#
loop_
_entity_poly.entity_id
_entity_poly.type
_entity_poly.pdbx_seq_one_letter_code
_entity_poly.pdbx_strand_id
1 'polypeptide(L)'
;MKKDISCREDIHFLITEFYHKLLNDNSINHFFDHIIKSNSLEHHLNTITDFWNGILFSATDYQRNAMQPHLDLNKTIPFKKEHFTIWLNHFNKSVDDNFTGEKALMAKTRALSIATIMEIKTIHS
;
A
#
# COMPACT_ATOMS: atom_id res chain seq x y z
N MET A 1 -6.06 24.34 4.38
CA MET A 1 -5.60 23.71 3.12
C MET A 1 -4.76 22.50 3.49
N LYS A 2 -4.91 21.38 2.78
CA LYS A 2 -4.01 20.22 2.93
C LYS A 2 -2.67 20.57 2.27
N LYS A 3 -1.57 19.99 2.76
CA LYS A 3 -0.24 20.12 2.16
C LYS A 3 0.00 18.97 1.16
N ASP A 4 1.03 19.10 0.33
CA ASP A 4 1.51 17.97 -0.49
C ASP A 4 2.44 17.06 0.34
N ILE A 5 2.71 15.86 -0.20
CA ILE A 5 3.67 14.92 0.39
C ILE A 5 5.09 15.46 0.13
N SER A 6 5.84 15.73 1.20
CA SER A 6 7.12 16.44 1.09
C SER A 6 8.33 15.66 1.61
N CYS A 7 8.13 14.63 2.44
CA CYS A 7 9.20 13.88 3.07
C CYS A 7 8.77 12.45 3.42
N ARG A 8 9.72 11.66 3.93
CA ARG A 8 9.47 10.28 4.36
C ARG A 8 8.46 10.21 5.51
N GLU A 9 8.46 11.18 6.42
CA GLU A 9 7.54 11.26 7.56
C GLU A 9 6.08 11.42 7.07
N ASP A 10 5.87 12.21 6.01
CA ASP A 10 4.55 12.34 5.39
C ASP A 10 4.07 11.03 4.77
N ILE A 11 4.99 10.29 4.14
CA ILE A 11 4.69 8.96 3.62
C ILE A 11 4.36 8.01 4.77
N HIS A 12 5.14 8.01 5.85
CA HIS A 12 4.88 7.14 6.99
C HIS A 12 3.49 7.39 7.59
N PHE A 13 3.12 8.66 7.73
CA PHE A 13 1.77 9.05 8.15
C PHE A 13 0.70 8.55 7.17
N LEU A 14 0.88 8.77 5.86
CA LEU A 14 -0.03 8.27 4.83
C LEU A 14 -0.24 6.75 4.92
N ILE A 15 0.86 5.98 5.05
CA ILE A 15 0.82 4.53 5.13
C ILE A 15 0.17 4.07 6.44
N THR A 16 0.41 4.76 7.55
CA THR A 16 -0.27 4.46 8.82
C THR A 16 -1.77 4.64 8.70
N GLU A 17 -2.23 5.77 8.17
CA GLU A 17 -3.66 6.04 7.95
C GLU A 17 -4.30 5.05 6.97
N PHE A 18 -3.55 4.66 5.95
CA PHE A 18 -3.99 3.64 5.00
C PHE A 18 -4.19 2.28 5.67
N TYR A 19 -3.22 1.82 6.47
CA TYR A 19 -3.34 0.54 7.18
C TYR A 19 -4.42 0.58 8.25
N HIS A 20 -4.64 1.72 8.92
CA HIS A 20 -5.80 1.86 9.80
C HIS A 20 -7.10 1.55 9.06
N LYS A 21 -7.29 2.06 7.83
CA LYS A 21 -8.48 1.75 7.03
C LYS A 21 -8.55 0.28 6.61
N LEU A 22 -7.42 -0.30 6.15
CA LEU A 22 -7.36 -1.71 5.74
C LEU A 22 -7.68 -2.68 6.89
N LEU A 23 -7.11 -2.45 8.08
CA LEU A 23 -7.27 -3.34 9.23
C LEU A 23 -8.69 -3.29 9.82
N ASN A 24 -9.40 -2.18 9.62
CA ASN A 24 -10.79 -2.01 10.04
C ASN A 24 -11.82 -2.46 8.99
N ASP A 25 -11.39 -2.95 7.83
CA ASP A 25 -12.30 -3.44 6.78
C ASP A 25 -12.30 -4.98 6.74
N ASN A 26 -13.40 -5.58 7.19
CA ASN A 26 -13.61 -7.03 7.24
C ASN A 26 -13.50 -7.73 5.87
N SER A 27 -13.62 -7.00 4.76
CA SER A 27 -13.49 -7.56 3.42
C SER A 27 -12.04 -7.80 3.00
N ILE A 28 -11.05 -7.20 3.68
CA ILE A 28 -9.63 -7.26 3.29
C ILE A 28 -8.66 -7.50 4.46
N ASN A 29 -9.07 -7.24 5.70
CA ASN A 29 -8.19 -7.30 6.86
C ASN A 29 -7.53 -8.68 7.07
N HIS A 30 -8.21 -9.76 6.68
CA HIS A 30 -7.73 -11.13 6.82
C HIS A 30 -6.40 -11.42 6.09
N PHE A 31 -6.02 -10.63 5.07
CA PHE A 31 -4.71 -10.74 4.42
C PHE A 31 -3.55 -10.28 5.32
N PHE A 32 -3.84 -9.49 6.35
CA PHE A 32 -2.85 -8.90 7.25
C PHE A 32 -2.76 -9.62 8.60
N ASP A 33 -3.55 -10.67 8.81
CA ASP A 33 -3.62 -11.45 10.05
C ASP A 33 -2.26 -11.88 10.58
N HIS A 34 -1.38 -12.38 9.70
CA HIS A 34 -0.04 -12.81 10.09
C HIS A 34 0.80 -11.66 10.64
N ILE A 35 0.69 -10.47 10.05
CA ILE A 35 1.42 -9.26 10.47
C ILE A 35 0.94 -8.82 11.85
N ILE A 36 -0.37 -8.85 12.08
CA ILE A 36 -0.98 -8.52 13.38
C ILE A 36 -0.56 -9.54 14.45
N LYS A 37 -0.72 -10.84 14.17
CA LYS A 37 -0.42 -11.93 15.12
C LYS A 37 1.06 -12.01 15.49
N SER A 38 1.95 -11.62 14.59
CA SER A 38 3.40 -11.58 14.83
C SER A 38 3.88 -10.28 15.50
N ASN A 39 2.97 -9.36 15.85
CA ASN A 39 3.29 -8.04 16.39
C ASN A 39 4.33 -7.26 15.54
N SER A 40 4.26 -7.44 14.22
CA SER A 40 5.23 -6.89 13.26
C SER A 40 4.69 -5.71 12.44
N LEU A 41 3.55 -5.15 12.85
CA LEU A 41 2.87 -4.08 12.13
C LEU A 41 3.78 -2.87 11.92
N GLU A 42 4.43 -2.36 12.96
CA GLU A 42 5.31 -1.18 12.83
C GLU A 42 6.48 -1.41 11.88
N HIS A 43 7.10 -2.61 11.93
CA HIS A 43 8.17 -2.97 11.00
C HIS A 43 7.65 -3.04 9.54
N HIS A 44 6.44 -3.57 9.36
CA HIS A 44 5.79 -3.62 8.07
C HIS A 44 5.47 -2.21 7.54
N LEU A 45 4.90 -1.33 8.36
CA LEU A 45 4.64 0.08 7.99
C LEU A 45 5.92 0.79 7.56
N ASN A 46 7.03 0.60 8.28
CA ASN A 46 8.33 1.14 7.89
C ASN A 46 8.80 0.62 6.52
N THR A 47 8.68 -0.68 6.27
CA THR A 47 9.05 -1.29 4.98
C THR A 47 8.23 -0.70 3.82
N ILE A 48 6.92 -0.54 4.01
CA ILE A 48 6.04 0.04 2.99
C ILE A 48 6.28 1.56 2.84
N THR A 49 6.64 2.24 3.93
CA THR A 49 7.08 3.64 3.88
C THR A 49 8.30 3.80 2.98
N ASP A 50 9.33 2.96 3.15
CA ASP A 50 10.55 3.02 2.36
C ASP A 50 10.30 2.70 0.88
N PHE A 51 9.42 1.73 0.61
CA PHE A 51 8.95 1.43 -0.75
C PHE A 51 8.34 2.66 -1.44
N TRP A 52 7.39 3.33 -0.77
CA TRP A 52 6.74 4.52 -1.32
C TRP A 52 7.68 5.73 -1.39
N ASN A 53 8.62 5.85 -0.46
CA ASN A 53 9.67 6.88 -0.52
C ASN A 53 10.54 6.71 -1.77
N GLY A 54 10.93 5.47 -2.09
CA GLY A 54 11.62 5.15 -3.34
C GLY A 54 10.80 5.51 -4.59
N ILE A 55 9.50 5.20 -4.60
CA ILE A 55 8.62 5.50 -5.74
C ILE A 55 8.40 7.00 -5.94
N LEU A 56 8.19 7.76 -4.86
CA LEU A 56 7.79 9.16 -4.95
C LEU A 56 8.97 10.13 -5.04
N PHE A 57 10.11 9.77 -4.43
CA PHE A 57 11.28 10.64 -4.35
C PHE A 57 12.51 10.06 -5.05
N SER A 58 12.37 8.94 -5.77
CA SER A 58 13.48 8.25 -6.44
C SER A 58 14.61 7.86 -5.48
N ALA A 59 14.29 7.61 -4.21
CA ALA A 59 15.26 7.15 -3.22
C ALA A 59 15.73 5.73 -3.57
N THR A 60 17.04 5.51 -3.50
CA THR A 60 17.73 4.27 -3.91
C THR A 60 17.55 3.07 -2.96
N ASP A 61 16.79 3.25 -1.89
CA ASP A 61 16.90 2.39 -0.71
C ASP A 61 15.97 1.16 -0.74
N TYR A 62 15.02 1.09 -1.68
CA TYR A 62 14.15 -0.08 -1.82
C TYR A 62 14.64 -1.04 -2.91
N GLN A 63 15.35 -2.12 -2.50
CA GLN A 63 15.89 -3.14 -3.40
C GLN A 63 15.20 -4.51 -3.32
N ARG A 64 14.05 -4.60 -2.64
CA ARG A 64 13.36 -5.88 -2.44
C ARG A 64 12.34 -6.15 -3.55
N ASN A 65 12.16 -7.43 -3.88
CA ASN A 65 11.09 -7.85 -4.79
C ASN A 65 9.73 -7.74 -4.07
N ALA A 66 9.06 -6.60 -4.21
CA ALA A 66 7.76 -6.34 -3.60
C ALA A 66 6.66 -7.32 -4.05
N MET A 67 6.80 -7.96 -5.22
CA MET A 67 5.78 -8.84 -5.79
C MET A 67 5.76 -10.22 -5.13
N GLN A 68 6.93 -10.77 -4.78
CA GLN A 68 7.05 -12.17 -4.33
C GLN A 68 6.15 -12.51 -3.12
N PRO A 69 6.09 -11.68 -2.04
CA PRO A 69 5.21 -11.96 -0.92
C PRO A 69 3.73 -12.04 -1.30
N HIS A 70 3.29 -11.24 -2.28
CA HIS A 70 1.91 -11.21 -2.74
C HIS A 70 1.56 -12.45 -3.56
N LEU A 71 2.50 -12.94 -4.39
CA LEU A 71 2.35 -14.21 -5.11
C LEU A 71 2.24 -15.39 -4.16
N ASP A 72 3.06 -15.42 -3.11
CA ASP A 72 3.03 -16.50 -2.12
C ASP A 72 1.77 -16.46 -1.25
N LEU A 73 1.32 -15.26 -0.87
CA LEU A 73 0.05 -15.09 -0.16
C LEU A 73 -1.13 -15.58 -1.01
N ASN A 74 -1.17 -15.24 -2.30
CA ASN A 74 -2.22 -15.66 -3.23
C ASN A 74 -2.36 -17.18 -3.38
N LYS A 75 -1.28 -17.95 -3.19
CA LYS A 75 -1.32 -19.42 -3.18
C LYS A 75 -2.11 -19.99 -1.99
N THR A 76 -2.19 -19.25 -0.90
CA THR A 76 -2.82 -19.67 0.36
C THR A 76 -4.19 -19.02 0.57
N ILE A 77 -4.31 -17.73 0.25
CA ILE A 77 -5.53 -16.95 0.32
C ILE A 77 -5.68 -16.25 -1.04
N PRO A 78 -6.46 -16.83 -1.98
CA PRO A 78 -6.56 -16.29 -3.33
C PRO A 78 -7.12 -14.87 -3.37
N PHE A 79 -6.46 -14.01 -4.12
CA PHE A 79 -6.94 -12.67 -4.41
C PHE A 79 -8.07 -12.69 -5.44
N LYS A 80 -8.95 -11.70 -5.32
CA LYS A 80 -10.01 -11.39 -6.27
C LYS A 80 -9.89 -9.93 -6.68
N LYS A 81 -10.43 -9.60 -7.85
CA LYS A 81 -10.47 -8.22 -8.37
C LYS A 81 -11.07 -7.23 -7.36
N GLU A 82 -12.07 -7.66 -6.60
CA GLU A 82 -12.69 -6.88 -5.53
C GLU A 82 -11.68 -6.41 -4.48
N HIS A 83 -10.71 -7.25 -4.10
CA HIS A 83 -9.70 -6.89 -3.08
C HIS A 83 -8.78 -5.76 -3.55
N PHE A 84 -8.39 -5.77 -4.83
CA PHE A 84 -7.60 -4.67 -5.41
C PHE A 84 -8.40 -3.37 -5.48
N THR A 85 -9.70 -3.46 -5.76
CA THR A 85 -10.61 -2.31 -5.77
C THR A 85 -10.73 -1.69 -4.38
N ILE A 86 -10.91 -2.53 -3.35
CA ILE A 86 -10.98 -2.11 -1.94
C ILE A 86 -9.66 -1.47 -1.50
N TRP A 87 -8.53 -2.12 -1.79
CA TRP A 87 -7.19 -1.62 -1.48
C TRP A 87 -6.94 -0.24 -2.10
N LEU A 88 -7.25 -0.07 -3.39
CA LEU A 88 -7.10 1.22 -4.09
C LEU A 88 -8.01 2.30 -3.51
N ASN A 89 -9.25 1.96 -3.19
CA ASN A 89 -10.18 2.89 -2.58
C ASN A 89 -9.67 3.41 -1.24
N HIS A 90 -9.20 2.51 -0.36
CA HIS A 90 -8.63 2.90 0.93
C HIS A 90 -7.35 3.73 0.78
N PHE A 91 -6.48 3.38 -0.17
CA PHE A 91 -5.25 4.15 -0.42
C PHE A 91 -5.59 5.56 -0.91
N ASN A 92 -6.43 5.67 -1.95
CA ASN A 92 -6.85 6.95 -2.52
C ASN A 92 -7.55 7.82 -1.47
N LYS A 93 -8.43 7.23 -0.66
CA LYS A 93 -9.09 7.94 0.44
C LYS A 93 -8.08 8.44 1.47
N SER A 94 -7.06 7.67 1.80
CA SER A 94 -6.01 8.09 2.75
C SER A 94 -5.17 9.25 2.20
N VAL A 95 -4.90 9.24 0.89
CA VAL A 95 -4.26 10.39 0.21
C VAL A 95 -5.19 11.60 0.26
N ASP A 96 -6.43 11.46 -0.21
CA ASP A 96 -7.38 12.55 -0.35
C ASP A 96 -7.79 13.15 1.01
N ASP A 97 -7.83 12.34 2.07
CA ASP A 97 -8.13 12.76 3.45
C ASP A 97 -6.99 13.63 4.03
N ASN A 98 -5.73 13.46 3.59
CA ASN A 98 -4.58 14.04 4.28
C ASN A 98 -3.69 14.98 3.43
N PHE A 99 -3.66 14.78 2.12
CA PHE A 99 -2.72 15.46 1.23
C PHE A 99 -3.40 15.99 -0.03
N THR A 100 -2.77 16.99 -0.65
CA THR A 100 -3.15 17.49 -1.98
C THR A 100 -1.93 18.09 -2.67
N GLY A 101 -1.85 17.94 -4.00
CA GLY A 101 -0.71 18.42 -4.78
C GLY A 101 -0.20 17.38 -5.77
N GLU A 102 0.98 17.64 -6.34
CA GLU A 102 1.59 16.84 -7.39
C GLU A 102 2.00 15.46 -6.87
N LYS A 103 2.65 15.40 -5.69
CA LYS A 103 3.09 14.12 -5.11
C LYS A 103 1.91 13.27 -4.66
N ALA A 104 0.86 13.88 -4.11
CA ALA A 104 -0.40 13.21 -3.79
C ALA A 104 -1.05 12.60 -5.04
N LEU A 105 -1.14 13.35 -6.15
CA LEU A 105 -1.66 12.82 -7.42
C LEU A 105 -0.79 11.68 -7.96
N MET A 106 0.54 11.86 -7.93
CA MET A 106 1.48 10.85 -8.37
C MET A 106 1.36 9.56 -7.54
N ALA A 107 1.17 9.65 -6.23
CA ALA A 107 0.95 8.50 -5.35
C ALA A 107 -0.26 7.68 -5.79
N LYS A 108 -1.40 8.34 -6.06
CA LYS A 108 -2.61 7.65 -6.55
C LYS A 108 -2.40 6.98 -7.92
N THR A 109 -1.72 7.67 -8.85
CA THR A 109 -1.38 7.11 -10.16
C THR A 109 -0.48 5.87 -10.03
N ARG A 110 0.54 5.93 -9.17
CA ARG A 110 1.45 4.80 -8.93
C ARG A 110 0.73 3.64 -8.23
N ALA A 111 -0.17 3.92 -7.29
CA ALA A 111 -0.98 2.91 -6.62
C ALA A 111 -1.81 2.12 -7.63
N LEU A 112 -2.46 2.81 -8.57
CA LEU A 112 -3.21 2.17 -9.65
C LEU A 112 -2.32 1.26 -10.51
N SER A 113 -1.15 1.73 -10.93
CA SER A 113 -0.20 0.90 -11.70
C SER A 113 0.23 -0.36 -10.93
N ILE A 114 0.54 -0.23 -9.63
CA ILE A 114 0.96 -1.34 -8.77
C ILE A 114 -0.17 -2.35 -8.63
N ALA A 115 -1.38 -1.90 -8.28
CA ALA A 115 -2.55 -2.76 -8.12
C ALA A 115 -2.87 -3.51 -9.42
N THR A 116 -2.81 -2.82 -10.57
CA THR A 116 -3.04 -3.43 -11.89
C THR A 116 -2.03 -4.54 -12.19
N ILE A 117 -0.74 -4.29 -11.96
CA ILE A 117 0.31 -5.28 -12.21
C ILE A 117 0.16 -6.47 -11.25
N MET A 118 -0.13 -6.22 -9.97
CA MET A 118 -0.36 -7.29 -8.99
C MET A 118 -1.59 -8.13 -9.35
N GLU A 119 -2.70 -7.51 -9.76
CA GLU A 119 -3.92 -8.20 -10.21
C GLU A 119 -3.61 -9.14 -11.38
N ILE A 120 -2.94 -8.64 -12.42
CA ILE A 120 -2.53 -9.46 -13.58
C ILE A 120 -1.64 -10.63 -13.13
N LYS A 121 -0.66 -10.36 -12.25
CA LYS A 121 0.32 -11.36 -11.81
C LYS A 121 -0.23 -12.40 -10.81
N THR A 122 -1.41 -12.16 -10.23
CA THR A 122 -1.97 -13.04 -9.19
C THR A 122 -3.24 -13.73 -9.66
N ILE A 123 -4.03 -13.09 -10.51
CA ILE A 123 -5.31 -13.62 -11.01
C ILE A 123 -5.16 -14.21 -12.41
N HIS A 124 -4.28 -13.65 -13.25
CA HIS A 124 -4.18 -13.99 -14.67
C HIS A 124 -2.85 -14.68 -15.03
N SER A 125 -2.15 -15.25 -14.03
CA SER A 125 -0.84 -15.92 -14.19
C SER A 125 -0.93 -17.43 -14.15
#